data_AF-A0A5P0JJM3-F1
#
_entry.id   AF-A0A5P0JJM3-F1
#
_cell.length_a   1.000
_cell.length_b   1.000
_cell.length_c   1.000
_cell.angle_alpha   90.00
_cell.angle_beta   90.00
_cell.angle_gamma   90.00
#
_symmetry.space_group_name_H-M   'P 1'
#
loop_
_entity.id
_entity.type
_entity.pdbx_description
1 polymer ?
#
loop_
_entity_poly.entity_id
_entity_poly.type
_entity_poly.pdbx_seq_one_letter_code
_entity_poly.pdbx_strand_id
1 'polypeptide(L)'
;KDPYYAGCGLYKCADGYIVMELVGITQIEECFKDIGLAHLLGTPEIPEGTQLIHRIECPYGPLVEEKLDAWLAAHTIAEVKERFAELNIACAKVLTVPELESNPQYVARESITQWQTMDGR
;
A
#
# COMPACT_ATOMS: atom_id res chain seq x y z
N LYS A 1 -4.32 7.97 -4.20
CA LYS A 1 -2.97 8.40 -3.82
C LYS A 1 -3.07 9.65 -2.96
N ASP A 2 -2.25 9.75 -1.94
CA ASP A 2 -2.19 10.92 -1.07
C ASP A 2 -1.73 12.17 -1.86
N PRO A 3 -2.30 13.36 -1.58
CA PRO A 3 -1.92 14.58 -2.28
C PRO A 3 -0.51 15.09 -1.92
N TYR A 4 0.03 14.74 -0.76
CA TYR A 4 1.29 15.28 -0.22
C TYR A 4 2.40 14.25 -0.07
N TYR A 5 2.09 12.98 0.19
CA TYR A 5 3.08 11.95 0.48
C TYR A 5 3.13 10.88 -0.62
N ALA A 6 4.32 10.65 -1.18
CA ALA A 6 4.53 9.62 -2.20
C ALA A 6 4.49 8.22 -1.57
N GLY A 7 3.93 7.24 -2.27
CA GLY A 7 3.82 5.87 -1.76
C GLY A 7 2.75 5.69 -0.67
N CYS A 8 1.83 6.64 -0.53
CA CYS A 8 0.73 6.60 0.43
C CYS A 8 -0.64 6.59 -0.27
N GLY A 9 -1.55 5.74 0.23
CA GLY A 9 -2.93 5.62 -0.25
C GLY A 9 -3.14 4.50 -1.28
N LEU A 10 -4.08 4.74 -2.22
CA LEU A 10 -4.59 3.73 -3.16
C LEU A 10 -3.67 3.48 -4.37
N TYR A 11 -3.36 2.20 -4.63
CA TYR A 11 -2.60 1.71 -5.78
C TYR A 11 -3.27 0.49 -6.44
N LYS A 12 -2.93 0.26 -7.72
CA LYS A 12 -3.45 -0.85 -8.51
C LYS A 12 -2.37 -1.93 -8.68
N CYS A 13 -2.73 -3.16 -8.34
CA CYS A 13 -1.96 -4.37 -8.60
C CYS A 13 -2.46 -5.06 -9.88
N ALA A 14 -1.82 -6.16 -10.29
CA ALA A 14 -2.23 -6.94 -11.45
C ALA A 14 -3.68 -7.46 -11.37
N ASP A 15 -4.15 -7.82 -10.17
CA ASP A 15 -5.42 -8.49 -9.91
C ASP A 15 -6.35 -7.74 -8.93
N GLY A 16 -6.08 -6.46 -8.66
CA GLY A 16 -6.98 -5.63 -7.86
C GLY A 16 -6.33 -4.35 -7.33
N TYR A 17 -6.82 -3.87 -6.19
CA TYR A 17 -6.33 -2.64 -5.56
C TYR A 17 -5.86 -2.89 -4.14
N ILE A 18 -4.85 -2.13 -3.72
CA ILE A 18 -4.36 -2.06 -2.34
C ILE A 18 -4.34 -0.61 -1.85
N VAL A 19 -4.37 -0.45 -0.54
CA VAL A 19 -3.84 0.74 0.12
C VAL A 19 -2.48 0.40 0.73
N MET A 20 -1.55 1.36 0.74
CA MET A 20 -0.23 1.21 1.37
C MET A 20 0.25 2.52 1.99
N GLU A 21 1.20 2.40 2.92
CA GLU A 21 1.90 3.52 3.55
C GLU A 21 3.43 3.29 3.48
N LEU A 22 4.11 3.94 2.55
CA LEU A 22 5.57 3.87 2.41
C LEU A 22 6.26 4.79 3.42
N VAL A 23 6.29 4.35 4.67
CA VAL A 23 6.78 5.12 5.82
C VAL A 23 7.83 4.33 6.57
N GLY A 24 8.98 4.96 6.84
CA GLY A 24 10.12 4.38 7.55
C GLY A 24 11.37 4.24 6.68
N ILE A 25 12.53 4.22 7.36
CA ILE A 25 13.85 4.25 6.71
C ILE A 25 14.05 2.99 5.86
N THR A 26 13.98 1.82 6.49
CA THR A 26 14.15 0.52 5.82
C THR A 26 13.08 0.30 4.75
N GLN A 27 11.85 0.70 5.01
CA GLN A 27 10.74 0.61 4.07
C GLN A 27 11.04 1.35 2.77
N ILE A 28 11.49 2.60 2.86
CA ILE A 28 11.85 3.42 1.70
C ILE A 28 13.06 2.81 0.97
N GLU A 29 14.12 2.49 1.70
CA GLU A 29 15.36 1.99 1.11
C GLU A 29 15.15 0.67 0.35
N GLU A 30 14.48 -0.31 0.97
CA GLU A 30 14.25 -1.61 0.35
C GLU A 30 13.21 -1.54 -0.78
N CYS A 31 12.13 -0.77 -0.61
CA CYS A 31 11.16 -0.55 -1.70
C CYS A 31 11.83 0.14 -2.90
N PHE A 32 12.74 1.09 -2.68
CA PHE A 32 13.45 1.78 -3.76
C PHE A 32 14.38 0.82 -4.52
N LYS A 33 14.96 -0.19 -3.85
CA LYS A 33 15.71 -1.25 -4.52
C LYS A 33 14.80 -2.06 -5.43
N ASP A 34 13.63 -2.46 -4.94
CA ASP A 34 12.66 -3.27 -5.71
C ASP A 34 12.13 -2.55 -6.95
N ILE A 35 11.83 -1.25 -6.84
CA ILE A 35 11.26 -0.46 -7.95
C ILE A 35 12.33 0.19 -8.85
N GLY A 36 13.61 -0.11 -8.64
CA GLY A 36 14.72 0.36 -9.49
C GLY A 36 15.15 1.81 -9.26
N LEU A 37 14.88 2.37 -8.07
CA LEU A 37 15.21 3.74 -7.65
C LEU A 37 16.30 3.82 -6.58
N ALA A 38 17.05 2.74 -6.32
CA ALA A 38 18.13 2.73 -5.34
C ALA A 38 19.18 3.85 -5.53
N HIS A 39 19.37 4.33 -6.76
CA HIS A 39 20.29 5.43 -7.08
C HIS A 39 19.85 6.80 -6.54
N LEU A 40 18.60 6.95 -6.08
CA LEU A 40 18.09 8.16 -5.46
C LEU A 40 18.36 8.23 -3.95
N LEU A 41 18.73 7.11 -3.32
CA LEU A 41 19.00 7.05 -1.88
C LEU A 41 20.30 7.79 -1.53
N GLY A 42 20.28 8.60 -0.48
CA GLY A 42 21.43 9.40 -0.05
C GLY A 42 21.71 10.63 -0.91
N THR A 43 20.78 11.00 -1.80
CA THR A 43 20.82 12.27 -2.54
C THR A 43 20.42 13.44 -1.63
N PRO A 44 20.73 14.70 -1.98
CA PRO A 44 20.24 15.86 -1.24
C PRO A 44 18.71 15.89 -1.08
N GLU A 45 17.98 15.40 -2.08
CA GLU A 45 16.51 15.37 -2.11
C GLU A 45 15.92 14.22 -1.30
N ILE A 46 16.65 13.11 -1.15
CA ILE A 46 16.28 11.94 -0.34
C ILE A 46 17.50 11.53 0.51
N PRO A 47 17.80 12.30 1.58
CA PRO A 47 18.97 12.05 2.41
C PRO A 47 18.87 10.72 3.18
N GLU A 48 20.00 10.22 3.64
CA GLU A 48 20.07 9.06 4.54
C GLU A 48 19.16 9.27 5.77
N GLY A 49 18.39 8.24 6.13
CA GLY A 49 17.41 8.33 7.21
C GLY A 49 16.09 9.00 6.85
N THR A 50 15.84 9.28 5.56
CA THR A 50 14.49 9.71 5.12
C THR A 50 13.47 8.64 5.50
N GLN A 51 12.41 9.08 6.17
CA GLN A 51 11.34 8.22 6.69
C GLN A 51 9.97 8.52 6.10
N LEU A 52 9.86 9.61 5.31
CA LEU A 52 8.64 10.01 4.60
C LEU A 52 9.00 10.92 3.43
N ILE A 53 8.37 10.74 2.27
CA ILE A 53 8.68 11.49 1.04
C ILE A 53 7.54 12.46 0.74
N HIS A 54 7.78 13.76 0.91
CA HIS A 54 6.84 14.78 0.51
C HIS A 54 6.90 15.03 -1.00
N ARG A 55 5.87 14.59 -1.74
CA ARG A 55 5.88 14.50 -3.21
C ARG A 55 5.83 15.82 -3.96
N ILE A 56 5.46 16.90 -3.28
CA ILE A 56 5.43 18.26 -3.86
C ILE A 56 6.78 18.95 -3.68
N GLU A 57 7.51 18.64 -2.60
CA GLU A 57 8.81 19.25 -2.29
C GLU A 57 9.96 18.44 -2.90
N CYS A 58 9.85 17.11 -2.91
CA CYS A 58 10.83 16.24 -3.53
C CYS A 58 10.63 16.24 -5.06
N PRO A 59 11.62 16.68 -5.88
CA PRO A 59 11.47 16.72 -7.34
C PRO A 59 11.32 15.32 -7.96
N TYR A 60 11.70 14.27 -7.24
CA TYR A 60 11.54 12.88 -7.67
C TYR A 60 10.16 12.29 -7.37
N GLY A 61 9.26 13.03 -6.71
CA GLY A 61 7.90 12.55 -6.37
C GLY A 61 7.16 11.90 -7.56
N PRO A 62 7.10 12.52 -8.75
CA PRO A 62 6.47 11.90 -9.92
C PRO A 62 7.16 10.60 -10.38
N LEU A 63 8.49 10.53 -10.33
CA LEU A 63 9.27 9.36 -10.74
C LEU A 63 9.06 8.18 -9.77
N VAL A 64 8.99 8.46 -8.46
CA VAL A 64 8.67 7.45 -7.44
C VAL A 64 7.31 6.81 -7.74
N GLU A 65 6.30 7.63 -8.03
CA GLU A 65 4.96 7.15 -8.37
C GLU A 65 4.93 6.33 -9.66
N GLU A 66 5.66 6.75 -10.70
CA GLU A 66 5.76 6.01 -11.97
C GLU A 66 6.34 4.60 -11.76
N LYS A 67 7.44 4.49 -11.02
CA LYS A 67 8.12 3.21 -10.76
C LYS A 67 7.32 2.32 -9.83
N LEU A 68 6.70 2.91 -8.81
CA LEU A 68 5.82 2.17 -7.90
C LEU A 68 4.59 1.62 -8.62
N ASP A 69 3.95 2.42 -9.49
CA ASP A 69 2.82 1.95 -10.32
C ASP A 69 3.24 0.82 -11.25
N ALA A 70 4.39 0.95 -11.93
CA ALA A 70 4.89 -0.07 -12.84
C ALA A 70 5.18 -1.40 -12.12
N TRP A 71 5.82 -1.33 -10.94
CA TRP A 71 6.12 -2.50 -10.14
C TRP A 71 4.84 -3.15 -9.61
N LEU A 72 3.92 -2.38 -9.02
CA LEU A 72 2.68 -2.91 -8.48
C LEU A 72 1.78 -3.53 -9.57
N ALA A 73 1.68 -2.89 -10.75
CA ALA A 73 0.87 -3.40 -11.85
C ALA A 73 1.38 -4.75 -12.42
N ALA A 74 2.65 -5.09 -12.19
CA ALA A 74 3.25 -6.35 -12.61
C ALA A 74 3.08 -7.50 -11.59
N HIS A 75 2.62 -7.21 -10.37
CA HIS A 75 2.50 -8.18 -9.28
C HIS A 75 1.06 -8.31 -8.79
N THR A 76 0.68 -9.51 -8.38
CA THR A 76 -0.60 -9.79 -7.73
C THR A 76 -0.63 -9.23 -6.30
N ILE A 77 -1.83 -9.02 -5.76
CA ILE A 77 -2.02 -8.56 -4.38
C ILE A 77 -1.34 -9.52 -3.39
N ALA A 78 -1.34 -10.84 -3.67
CA ALA A 78 -0.69 -11.82 -2.82
C ALA A 78 0.83 -11.61 -2.75
N GLU A 79 1.48 -11.49 -3.91
CA GLU A 79 2.92 -11.24 -4.01
C GLU A 79 3.31 -9.91 -3.36
N VAL A 80 2.52 -8.85 -3.60
CA VAL A 80 2.77 -7.53 -3.00
C VAL A 80 2.63 -7.59 -1.47
N LYS A 81 1.59 -8.26 -0.95
CA LYS A 81 1.40 -8.39 0.50
C LYS A 81 2.50 -9.22 1.17
N GLU A 82 2.96 -10.28 0.51
CA GLU A 82 4.08 -11.09 1.00
C GLU A 82 5.35 -10.23 1.08
N ARG A 83 5.70 -9.54 0.00
CA ARG A 83 6.86 -8.65 -0.03
C ARG A 83 6.75 -7.51 0.99
N PHE A 84 5.60 -6.87 1.10
CA PHE A 84 5.39 -5.78 2.05
C PHE A 84 5.39 -6.26 3.50
N ALA A 85 5.04 -7.51 3.78
CA ALA A 85 5.21 -8.10 5.10
C ALA A 85 6.70 -8.28 5.47
N GLU A 86 7.54 -8.73 4.52
CA GLU A 86 9.00 -8.81 4.73
C GLU A 86 9.60 -7.44 5.06
N LEU A 87 9.11 -6.40 4.39
CA LEU A 87 9.58 -5.02 4.55
C LEU A 87 8.92 -4.26 5.70
N ASN A 88 7.92 -4.84 6.37
CA ASN A 88 7.07 -4.15 7.34
C ASN A 88 6.43 -2.87 6.78
N ILE A 89 5.98 -2.91 5.54
CA ILE A 89 5.17 -1.86 4.90
C ILE A 89 3.70 -2.15 5.18
N ALA A 90 3.03 -1.22 5.85
CA ALA A 90 1.60 -1.36 6.12
C ALA A 90 0.82 -1.33 4.80
N CYS A 91 0.00 -2.35 4.55
CA CYS A 91 -0.87 -2.42 3.40
C CYS A 91 -2.13 -3.24 3.66
N ALA A 92 -3.15 -3.02 2.84
CA ALA A 92 -4.36 -3.83 2.84
C ALA A 92 -4.93 -3.94 1.43
N LYS A 93 -5.49 -5.12 1.11
CA LYS A 93 -6.35 -5.26 -0.08
C LYS A 93 -7.57 -4.38 0.10
N VAL A 94 -7.96 -3.67 -0.95
CA VAL A 94 -9.29 -3.05 -1.02
C VAL A 94 -10.29 -4.17 -1.26
N LEU A 95 -10.97 -4.58 -0.19
CA LEU A 95 -11.96 -5.66 -0.24
C LEU A 95 -13.22 -5.18 -0.96
N THR A 96 -13.74 -6.03 -1.83
CA THR A 96 -15.09 -5.86 -2.37
C THR A 96 -16.12 -6.34 -1.35
N VAL A 97 -17.38 -5.91 -1.50
CA VAL A 97 -18.47 -6.29 -0.58
C VAL A 97 -18.60 -7.82 -0.40
N PRO A 98 -18.54 -8.66 -1.46
CA PRO A 98 -18.64 -10.12 -1.31
C PRO A 98 -17.52 -10.77 -0.49
N GLU A 99 -16.40 -10.09 -0.28
CA GLU A 99 -15.26 -10.62 0.47
C GLU A 99 -15.37 -10.38 1.99
N LEU A 100 -16.33 -9.57 2.43
CA LEU A 100 -16.42 -9.15 3.84
C LEU A 100 -16.98 -10.25 4.75
N GLU A 101 -18.07 -10.90 4.35
CA GLU A 101 -18.77 -11.90 5.18
C GLU A 101 -17.90 -13.13 5.52
N SER A 102 -17.00 -13.50 4.62
CA SER A 102 -16.08 -14.64 4.79
C SER A 102 -14.69 -14.24 5.30
N ASN A 103 -14.44 -12.95 5.55
CA ASN A 103 -13.15 -12.51 6.06
C ASN A 103 -12.91 -13.09 7.46
N PRO A 104 -11.75 -13.74 7.72
CA PRO A 104 -11.50 -14.43 9.00
C PRO A 104 -11.67 -13.53 10.24
N GLN A 105 -11.30 -12.26 10.13
CA GLN A 105 -11.42 -11.30 11.23
C GLN A 105 -12.87 -10.84 11.43
N TYR A 106 -13.67 -10.78 10.38
CA TYR A 106 -15.10 -10.45 10.48
C TYR A 106 -15.87 -11.61 11.12
N VAL A 107 -15.56 -12.85 10.72
CA VAL A 107 -16.14 -14.07 11.28
C VAL A 107 -15.80 -14.19 12.77
N ALA A 108 -14.53 -14.07 13.14
CA ALA A 108 -14.09 -14.24 14.52
C ALA A 108 -14.67 -13.20 15.50
N ARG A 109 -15.20 -12.10 14.99
CA ARG A 109 -15.70 -10.97 15.78
C ARG A 109 -17.20 -10.73 15.65
N GLU A 110 -17.90 -11.57 14.89
CA GLU A 110 -19.32 -11.38 14.59
C GLU A 110 -19.60 -9.97 14.01
N SER A 111 -18.65 -9.45 13.21
CA SER A 111 -18.69 -8.06 12.71
C SER A 111 -19.89 -7.78 11.81
N ILE A 112 -20.37 -8.80 11.11
CA ILE A 112 -21.64 -8.79 10.38
C ILE A 112 -22.56 -9.77 11.11
N THR A 113 -23.76 -9.33 11.43
CA THR A 113 -24.74 -10.10 12.19
C THR A 113 -26.13 -9.95 11.58
N GLN A 114 -27.08 -10.71 12.09
CA GLN A 114 -28.46 -10.75 11.60
C GLN A 114 -29.42 -10.34 12.73
N TRP A 115 -30.49 -9.65 12.34
CA TRP A 115 -31.58 -9.31 13.23
C TRP A 115 -32.91 -9.53 12.52
N GLN A 116 -33.98 -9.60 13.30
CA GLN A 116 -35.33 -9.74 12.76
C GLN A 116 -35.89 -8.36 12.40
N THR A 117 -36.44 -8.25 11.20
CA THR A 117 -37.23 -7.10 10.75
C THR A 117 -38.54 -7.02 11.53
N MET A 118 -39.20 -5.86 11.56
CA MET A 118 -40.47 -5.68 12.29
C MET A 118 -41.61 -6.56 11.75
N ASP A 119 -41.57 -6.88 10.46
CA ASP A 119 -42.56 -7.71 9.78
C ASP A 119 -42.18 -9.19 9.75
N GLY A 120 -41.02 -9.57 10.31
CA GLY A 120 -40.54 -10.95 10.38
C GLY A 120 -40.41 -11.62 9.01
N ARG A 121 -40.23 -10.80 7.98
CA ARG A 121 -40.03 -11.19 6.58
C ARG A 121 -38.73 -10.61 6.06
#